data_AF-A0A9W7LCE5-F1
#
_entry.id   AF-A0A9W7LCE5-F1
#
_cell.length_a   1.000
_cell.length_b   1.000
_cell.length_c   1.000
_cell.angle_alpha   90.00
_cell.angle_beta   90.00
_cell.angle_gamma   90.00
#
_symmetry.space_group_name_H-M   'P 1'
#
loop_
_entity.id
_entity.type
_entity.pdbx_description
1 polymer ?
#
loop_
_entity_poly.entity_id
_entity_poly.type
_entity_poly.pdbx_seq_one_letter_code
_entity_poly.pdbx_strand_id
1 'polypeptide(L)'
;MTTHLEISTHFNALFMIIVGALKALGFLRHYLSPLAGSLEFIGGIMLLIHIISPNPSLPKQRYVTVNNLKNNLDVQGCICNLLALGIILSTGKRRSPVCWIMTILNLGIVSNRSGGSRGVMGFAVAGLIGGFTSGVIARVAGVDIEVS
;
A
#
# COMPACT_ATOMS: atom_id res chain seq x y z
N MET A 1 13.54 18.93 -1.70
CA MET A 1 12.67 17.99 -2.43
C MET A 1 12.14 16.83 -1.55
N THR A 2 12.71 16.61 -0.37
CA THR A 2 12.32 15.54 0.59
C THR A 2 11.00 15.80 1.33
N THR A 3 10.68 17.05 1.62
CA THR A 3 9.51 17.44 2.43
C THR A 3 8.16 17.05 1.79
N HIS A 4 8.02 17.21 0.47
CA HIS A 4 6.78 16.84 -0.22
C HIS A 4 6.53 15.33 -0.22
N LEU A 5 7.58 14.51 -0.43
CA LEU A 5 7.47 13.05 -0.41
C LEU A 5 7.13 12.54 1.00
N GLU A 6 7.71 13.14 2.04
CA GLU A 6 7.41 12.81 3.43
C GLU A 6 5.95 13.14 3.79
N ILE A 7 5.48 14.34 3.44
CA ILE A 7 4.07 14.74 3.64
C ILE A 7 3.14 13.77 2.92
N SER A 8 3.43 13.42 1.66
CA SER A 8 2.65 12.45 0.91
C SER A 8 2.66 11.06 1.54
N THR A 9 3.80 10.60 2.06
CA THR A 9 3.92 9.31 2.73
C THR A 9 3.10 9.29 4.03
N HIS A 10 3.13 10.38 4.79
CA HIS A 10 2.35 10.52 6.04
C HIS A 10 0.85 10.50 5.78
N PHE A 11 0.41 11.28 4.78
CA PHE A 11 -0.99 11.30 4.36
C PHE A 11 -1.45 9.92 3.89
N ASN A 12 -0.65 9.26 3.04
CA ASN A 12 -0.94 7.91 2.53
C ASN A 12 -1.03 6.89 3.67
N ALA A 13 -0.08 6.91 4.62
CA ALA A 13 -0.07 5.99 5.75
C ALA A 13 -1.34 6.12 6.60
N LEU A 14 -1.68 7.34 7.01
CA LEU A 14 -2.88 7.58 7.83
C LEU A 14 -4.16 7.24 7.08
N PHE A 15 -4.25 7.61 5.80
CA PHE A 15 -5.41 7.31 4.97
C PHE A 15 -5.62 5.80 4.81
N MET A 16 -4.57 5.05 4.46
CA MET A 16 -4.64 3.61 4.26
C MET A 16 -4.91 2.85 5.56
N ILE A 17 -4.39 3.32 6.70
CA ILE A 17 -4.72 2.77 8.03
C ILE A 17 -6.21 2.95 8.31
N ILE A 18 -6.75 4.16 8.18
CA ILE A 18 -8.14 4.45 8.53
C ILE A 18 -9.09 3.68 7.60
N VAL A 19 -8.87 3.76 6.28
CA VAL A 19 -9.70 3.07 5.29
C VAL A 19 -9.57 1.55 5.42
N GLY A 20 -8.35 1.04 5.62
CA GLY A 20 -8.08 -0.36 5.81
C GLY A 20 -8.76 -0.91 7.06
N ALA A 21 -8.66 -0.20 8.19
CA ALA A 21 -9.35 -0.56 9.43
C ALA A 21 -10.88 -0.58 9.26
N LEU A 22 -11.46 0.44 8.61
CA LEU A 22 -12.90 0.48 8.33
C LEU A 22 -13.35 -0.69 7.46
N LYS A 23 -12.55 -1.07 6.45
CA LYS A 23 -12.82 -2.24 5.60
C LYS A 23 -12.66 -3.56 6.35
N ALA A 24 -11.62 -3.69 7.17
CA ALA A 24 -11.34 -4.89 7.97
C ALA A 24 -12.43 -5.14 9.04
N LEU A 25 -12.97 -4.07 9.64
CA LEU A 25 -14.07 -4.12 10.60
C LEU A 25 -15.44 -4.42 9.97
N GLY A 26 -15.52 -4.57 8.64
CA GLY A 26 -16.76 -4.91 7.95
C GLY A 26 -17.75 -3.76 7.81
N PHE A 27 -17.35 -2.51 8.08
CA PHE A 27 -18.19 -1.33 7.80
C PHE A 27 -18.46 -1.15 6.30
N LEU A 28 -17.64 -1.76 5.45
CA LEU A 28 -17.80 -1.81 4.01
C LEU A 28 -18.11 -3.26 3.60
N ARG A 29 -19.40 -3.61 3.55
CA ARG A 29 -19.93 -4.95 3.21
C ARG A 29 -19.51 -5.37 1.78
N HIS A 30 -18.43 -6.14 1.66
CA HIS A 30 -18.13 -7.01 0.51
C HIS A 30 -17.20 -8.13 0.97
N TYR A 31 -17.32 -9.36 0.44
CA TYR A 31 -16.51 -10.52 0.87
C TYR A 31 -14.99 -10.34 0.68
N LEU A 32 -14.57 -9.52 -0.27
CA LEU A 32 -13.16 -9.18 -0.53
C LEU A 32 -12.69 -7.93 0.23
N SER A 33 -13.63 -7.18 0.83
CA SER A 33 -13.35 -5.93 1.55
C SER A 33 -12.53 -6.17 2.83
N PRO A 34 -12.78 -7.19 3.66
CA PRO A 34 -11.93 -7.49 4.81
C PRO A 34 -10.50 -7.86 4.41
N LEU A 35 -10.32 -8.61 3.31
CA LEU A 35 -9.01 -9.02 2.83
C LEU A 35 -8.22 -7.84 2.25
N ALA A 36 -8.84 -7.04 1.38
CA ALA A 36 -8.20 -5.83 0.88
C ALA A 36 -7.95 -4.82 2.01
N GLY A 37 -8.89 -4.71 2.95
CA GLY A 37 -8.79 -3.82 4.11
C GLY A 37 -7.66 -4.20 5.06
N SER A 38 -7.49 -5.49 5.36
CA SER A 38 -6.38 -5.95 6.21
C SER A 38 -5.03 -5.70 5.55
N LEU A 39 -4.92 -5.88 4.23
CA LEU A 39 -3.70 -5.58 3.48
C LEU A 39 -3.39 -4.07 3.44
N GLU A 40 -4.39 -3.21 3.22
CA GLU A 40 -4.24 -1.74 3.32
C GLU A 40 -3.84 -1.31 4.72
N PHE A 41 -4.42 -1.94 5.76
CA PHE A 41 -4.11 -1.64 7.14
C PHE A 41 -2.67 -2.02 7.49
N ILE A 42 -2.23 -3.23 7.12
CA ILE A 42 -0.85 -3.69 7.32
C ILE A 42 0.13 -2.80 6.57
N GLY A 43 -0.13 -2.53 5.29
CA GLY A 43 0.74 -1.65 4.48
C GLY A 43 0.80 -0.23 5.03
N GLY A 44 -0.32 0.30 5.51
CA GLY A 44 -0.40 1.58 6.22
C GLY A 44 0.39 1.59 7.53
N ILE A 45 0.32 0.54 8.36
CA ILE A 45 1.12 0.42 9.59
C ILE A 45 2.62 0.39 9.28
N MET A 46 3.03 -0.35 8.25
CA MET A 46 4.43 -0.41 7.84
C MET A 46 4.96 0.97 7.44
N LEU A 47 4.13 1.76 6.74
CA LEU A 47 4.44 3.17 6.44
C LEU A 47 4.37 4.08 7.68
N LEU A 48 3.54 3.76 8.68
CA LEU A 48 3.44 4.54 9.93
C LEU A 48 4.69 4.40 10.80
N ILE A 49 5.34 3.23 10.80
CA ILE A 49 6.63 3.02 11.48
C ILE A 49 7.67 4.04 11.00
N HIS A 50 7.56 4.49 9.74
CA HIS A 50 8.40 5.57 9.22
C HIS A 50 8.26 6.87 10.01
N ILE A 51 7.03 7.19 10.40
CA ILE A 51 6.66 8.44 11.08
C ILE A 51 7.06 8.36 12.56
N ILE A 52 6.80 7.21 13.19
CA ILE A 52 7.00 6.98 14.63
C ILE A 52 8.48 6.81 15.00
N SER A 53 9.35 6.55 14.04
CA SER A 53 10.80 6.43 14.28
C SER A 53 11.58 7.69 13.84
N PRO A 54 11.44 8.85 14.51
CA PRO A 54 12.41 9.92 14.39
C PRO A 54 13.64 9.49 15.20
N ASN A 55 14.77 9.24 14.54
CA ASN A 55 16.01 8.90 15.21
C ASN A 55 17.02 10.04 15.06
N PRO A 56 16.93 11.10 15.89
CA PRO A 56 17.77 12.29 15.75
C PRO A 56 19.20 12.13 16.30
N SER A 57 19.59 10.97 16.84
CA SER A 57 20.84 10.86 17.63
C SER A 57 21.60 9.54 17.47
N LEU A 58 21.56 8.91 16.29
CA LEU A 58 22.35 7.70 16.03
C LEU A 58 23.71 8.00 15.39
N PRO A 59 24.79 7.30 15.79
CA PRO A 59 26.09 7.41 15.15
C PRO A 59 26.00 7.04 13.66
N LYS A 60 26.79 7.73 12.83
CA LYS A 60 26.74 7.74 11.35
C LYS A 60 26.60 6.35 10.70
N GLN A 61 27.23 5.33 11.26
CA GLN A 61 27.18 3.94 10.76
C GLN A 61 25.84 3.25 11.06
N ARG A 62 25.25 3.52 12.22
CA ARG A 62 23.94 2.99 12.62
C ARG A 62 22.80 3.73 11.91
N TYR A 63 23.03 4.99 11.54
CA TYR A 63 22.12 5.78 10.72
C TYR A 63 21.88 5.18 9.33
N VAL A 64 22.94 4.73 8.64
CA VAL A 64 22.82 4.11 7.30
C VAL A 64 22.04 2.80 7.35
N THR A 65 22.28 1.95 8.36
CA THR A 65 21.56 0.68 8.52
C THR A 65 20.09 0.90 8.84
N VAL A 66 19.76 1.84 9.74
CA VAL A 66 18.37 2.16 10.09
C VAL A 66 17.63 2.79 8.92
N ASN A 67 18.27 3.68 8.14
CA ASN A 67 17.66 4.26 6.94
C ASN A 67 17.39 3.20 5.86
N ASN A 68 18.30 2.25 5.64
CA ASN A 68 18.07 1.17 4.69
C ASN A 68 16.92 0.26 5.14
N LEU A 69 16.86 -0.09 6.42
CA LEU A 69 15.75 -0.87 6.97
C LEU A 69 14.42 -0.14 6.81
N LYS A 70 14.40 1.17 7.09
CA LYS A 70 13.23 2.04 6.93
C LYS A 70 12.74 2.08 5.48
N ASN A 71 13.65 2.29 4.54
CA ASN A 71 13.32 2.30 3.11
C ASN A 71 12.79 0.94 2.63
N ASN A 72 13.36 -0.17 3.11
CA ASN A 72 12.86 -1.51 2.79
C ASN A 72 11.45 -1.75 3.36
N LEU A 73 11.19 -1.30 4.58
CA LEU A 73 9.85 -1.37 5.20
C LEU A 73 8.83 -0.54 4.43
N ASP A 74 9.20 0.67 4.01
CA ASP A 74 8.34 1.56 3.22
C ASP A 74 7.97 0.92 1.89
N VAL A 75 8.96 0.37 1.19
CA VAL A 75 8.75 -0.34 -0.08
C VAL A 75 7.83 -1.53 0.11
N GLN A 76 8.04 -2.32 1.17
CA GLN A 76 7.19 -3.48 1.47
C GLN A 76 5.75 -3.05 1.80
N GLY A 77 5.57 -1.98 2.58
CA GLY A 77 4.26 -1.40 2.88
C GLY A 77 3.55 -0.91 1.61
N CYS A 78 4.27 -0.25 0.70
CA CYS A 78 3.73 0.15 -0.59
C CYS A 78 3.35 -1.06 -1.48
N ILE A 79 4.13 -2.15 -1.47
CA ILE A 79 3.79 -3.37 -2.21
C ILE A 79 2.50 -4.00 -1.66
N CYS A 80 2.35 -4.10 -0.34
CA CYS A 80 1.11 -4.58 0.29
C CYS A 80 -0.10 -3.71 -0.11
N ASN A 81 0.06 -2.39 -0.07
CA ASN A 81 -0.98 -1.45 -0.51
C ASN A 81 -1.32 -1.60 -2.00
N LEU A 82 -0.32 -1.79 -2.86
CA LEU A 82 -0.52 -2.01 -4.29
C LEU A 82 -1.26 -3.32 -4.58
N LEU A 83 -0.96 -4.37 -3.83
CA LEU A 83 -1.68 -5.64 -3.92
C LEU A 83 -3.15 -5.47 -3.52
N ALA A 84 -3.42 -4.78 -2.41
CA ALA A 84 -4.79 -4.49 -1.97
C ALA A 84 -5.56 -3.62 -2.98
N LEU A 85 -4.91 -2.58 -3.51
CA LEU A 85 -5.47 -1.72 -4.55
C LEU A 85 -5.73 -2.49 -5.85
N GLY A 86 -4.88 -3.46 -6.20
CA GLY A 86 -5.11 -4.38 -7.31
C GLY A 86 -6.41 -5.16 -7.13
N ILE A 87 -6.63 -5.73 -5.94
CA ILE A 87 -7.88 -6.45 -5.61
C ILE A 87 -9.08 -5.51 -5.74
N ILE A 88 -8.98 -4.29 -5.22
CA ILE A 88 -10.08 -3.30 -5.29
C ILE A 88 -10.37 -2.88 -6.73
N LEU A 89 -9.35 -2.62 -7.55
CA LEU A 89 -9.49 -2.22 -8.95
C LEU A 89 -10.08 -3.32 -9.83
N SER A 90 -9.93 -4.59 -9.43
CA SER A 90 -10.62 -5.71 -10.07
C SER A 90 -12.14 -5.62 -9.90
N THR A 91 -12.62 -4.86 -8.91
CA THR A 91 -14.05 -4.70 -8.64
C THR A 91 -14.66 -3.57 -9.49
N GLY A 92 -15.53 -3.94 -10.44
CA GLY A 92 -16.16 -3.02 -11.39
C GLY A 92 -16.93 -1.84 -10.77
N LYS A 93 -17.36 -1.96 -9.50
CA LYS A 93 -18.09 -0.91 -8.77
C LYS A 93 -17.21 0.24 -8.25
N ARG A 94 -15.88 0.11 -8.22
CA ARG A 94 -15.00 1.11 -7.57
C ARG A 94 -13.74 1.44 -8.38
N ARG A 95 -13.90 1.93 -9.62
CA ARG A 95 -12.85 2.72 -10.31
C ARG A 95 -12.83 4.15 -9.79
N SER A 96 -12.75 4.32 -8.46
CA SER A 96 -12.72 5.66 -7.89
C SER A 96 -11.40 6.35 -8.27
N PRO A 97 -11.41 7.66 -8.56
CA PRO A 97 -10.17 8.40 -8.83
C PRO A 97 -9.22 8.36 -7.64
N VAL A 98 -9.75 8.21 -6.42
CA VAL A 98 -8.96 8.08 -5.18
C VAL A 98 -8.08 6.83 -5.21
N CYS A 99 -8.60 5.67 -5.64
CA CYS A 99 -7.80 4.45 -5.72
C CYS A 99 -6.63 4.60 -6.71
N TRP A 100 -6.86 5.21 -7.87
CA TRP A 100 -5.80 5.48 -8.84
C TRP A 100 -4.73 6.44 -8.32
N ILE A 101 -5.15 7.51 -7.63
CA ILE A 101 -4.21 8.45 -6.98
C ILE A 101 -3.35 7.69 -5.95
N MET A 102 -3.95 6.82 -5.14
CA MET A 102 -3.20 6.02 -4.16
C MET A 102 -2.26 5.02 -4.81
N THR A 103 -2.65 4.38 -5.92
CA THR A 103 -1.76 3.50 -6.71
C THR A 103 -0.55 4.28 -7.24
N ILE A 104 -0.78 5.44 -7.85
CA ILE A 104 0.28 6.30 -8.39
C ILE A 104 1.20 6.79 -7.26
N LEU A 105 0.62 7.14 -6.11
CA LEU A 105 1.39 7.60 -4.96
C LEU A 105 2.29 6.51 -4.37
N ASN A 106 1.77 5.28 -4.22
CA ASN A 106 2.57 4.15 -3.74
C ASN A 106 3.68 3.78 -4.76
N LEU A 107 3.40 3.82 -6.07
CA LEU A 107 4.44 3.64 -7.10
C LEU A 107 5.49 4.76 -7.07
N GLY A 108 5.08 6.01 -6.84
CA GLY A 108 5.97 7.15 -6.68
C GLY A 108 6.90 6.99 -5.47
N ILE A 109 6.36 6.53 -4.33
CA ILE A 109 7.15 6.24 -3.13
C ILE A 109 8.16 5.11 -3.41
N VAL A 110 7.73 4.00 -4.03
CA VAL A 110 8.64 2.91 -4.41
C VAL A 110 9.73 3.39 -5.38
N SER A 111 9.38 4.20 -6.38
CA SER A 111 10.34 4.76 -7.34
C SER A 111 11.42 5.60 -6.65
N ASN A 112 11.00 6.47 -5.71
CA ASN A 112 11.92 7.35 -4.99
C ASN A 112 12.78 6.58 -3.98
N ARG A 113 12.21 5.59 -3.28
CA ARG A 113 12.89 4.82 -2.22
C ARG A 113 13.81 3.72 -2.74
N SER A 114 13.53 3.18 -3.93
CA SER A 114 14.33 2.13 -4.56
C SER A 114 15.53 2.63 -5.36
N GLY A 115 15.74 3.95 -5.45
CA GLY A 115 16.85 4.55 -6.20
C GLY A 115 16.86 4.18 -7.69
N GLY A 116 15.70 3.85 -8.27
CA GLY A 116 15.60 3.41 -9.67
C GLY A 116 15.85 1.91 -9.89
N SER A 117 15.85 1.08 -8.84
CA SER A 117 15.93 -0.38 -8.99
C SER A 117 14.73 -0.92 -9.76
N ARG A 118 14.98 -1.31 -11.01
CA ARG A 118 13.97 -1.89 -11.92
C ARG A 118 13.34 -3.17 -11.34
N GLY A 119 14.11 -3.94 -10.55
CA GLY A 119 13.60 -5.14 -9.90
C GLY A 119 12.52 -4.83 -8.86
N VAL A 120 12.76 -3.86 -7.98
CA VAL A 120 11.81 -3.44 -6.95
C VAL A 120 10.55 -2.83 -7.57
N MET A 121 10.73 -2.00 -8.61
CA MET A 121 9.60 -1.48 -9.37
C MET A 121 8.80 -2.60 -10.05
N GLY A 122 9.48 -3.59 -10.63
CA GLY A 122 8.87 -4.77 -11.21
C GLY A 122 8.05 -5.56 -10.20
N PHE A 123 8.56 -5.74 -8.97
CA PHE A 123 7.83 -6.38 -7.87
C PHE A 123 6.58 -5.59 -7.45
N ALA A 124 6.68 -4.27 -7.38
CA ALA A 124 5.53 -3.41 -7.04
C ALA A 124 4.42 -3.49 -8.10
N VAL A 125 4.79 -3.46 -9.38
CA VAL A 125 3.85 -3.64 -10.50
C VAL A 125 3.28 -5.06 -10.52
N ALA A 126 4.11 -6.08 -10.26
CA ALA A 126 3.65 -7.46 -10.14
C ALA A 126 2.66 -7.65 -8.98
N GLY A 127 2.86 -6.97 -7.85
CA GLY A 127 1.92 -6.96 -6.73
C GLY A 127 0.56 -6.38 -7.12
N LEU A 128 0.54 -5.27 -7.86
CA LEU A 128 -0.68 -4.66 -8.41
C LEU A 128 -1.41 -5.60 -9.38
N ILE A 129 -0.69 -6.17 -10.35
CA ILE A 129 -1.25 -7.11 -11.33
C ILE A 129 -1.73 -8.39 -10.66
N GLY A 130 -0.97 -8.90 -9.69
CA GLY A 130 -1.29 -10.07 -8.90
C GLY A 130 -2.58 -9.88 -8.11
N GLY A 131 -2.71 -8.75 -7.41
CA GLY A 131 -3.95 -8.38 -6.71
C GLY A 131 -5.15 -8.22 -7.65
N PHE A 132 -4.94 -7.61 -8.82
CA PHE A 132 -5.99 -7.50 -9.84
C PHE A 132 -6.43 -8.87 -10.34
N THR A 133 -5.47 -9.74 -10.66
CA THR A 133 -5.72 -11.10 -11.16
C THR A 133 -6.40 -11.96 -10.11
N SER A 134 -5.96 -11.92 -8.86
CA SER A 134 -6.59 -12.66 -7.76
C SER A 134 -8.02 -12.17 -7.53
N GLY A 135 -8.26 -10.87 -7.66
CA GLY A 135 -9.60 -10.29 -7.61
C GLY A 135 -10.47 -10.76 -8.77
N VAL A 136 -9.95 -10.83 -10.00
CA VAL A 136 -10.65 -11.38 -11.17
C VAL A 136 -10.99 -12.87 -10.98
N ILE A 137 -10.03 -13.68 -10.52
CA ILE A 137 -10.24 -15.11 -10.26
C ILE A 137 -11.31 -15.30 -9.19
N ALA A 138 -11.29 -14.50 -8.13
CA ALA A 138 -12.33 -14.55 -7.10
C ALA A 138 -13.74 -14.28 -7.67
N ARG A 139 -13.91 -13.33 -8.60
CA ARG A 139 -15.21 -13.13 -9.27
C ARG A 139 -15.61 -14.34 -10.11
N VAL A 140 -14.67 -14.90 -10.88
CA VAL A 140 -14.94 -16.05 -11.77
C VAL A 140 -15.30 -17.30 -10.95
N ALA A 141 -14.73 -17.47 -9.77
CA ALA A 141 -15.02 -18.57 -8.86
C ALA A 141 -16.41 -18.48 -8.19
N GLY A 142 -17.26 -17.51 -8.56
CA GLY A 142 -18.59 -17.36 -7.97
C GLY A 142 -18.56 -16.87 -6.52
N VAL A 143 -17.43 -16.30 -6.06
CA VAL A 143 -17.45 -15.45 -4.88
C VAL A 143 -18.17 -14.18 -5.32
N ASP A 144 -19.51 -14.19 -5.29
CA ASP A 144 -20.34 -13.10 -5.80
C ASP A 144 -19.83 -11.75 -5.29
N ILE A 145 -19.38 -10.92 -6.22
CA ILE A 145 -18.90 -9.55 -5.97
C ILE A 145 -20.06 -8.56 -5.96
N GLU A 146 -21.28 -9.07 -6.13
CA GLU A 146 -22.51 -8.37 -5.89
C GLU A 146 -23.17 -8.94 -4.66
N VAL A 147 -23.39 -8.11 -3.63
CA VAL A 147 -24.69 -8.11 -2.97
C VAL A 147 -25.02 -6.68 -2.58
N SER A 148 -26.15 -6.20 -3.12
CA SER A 148 -27.02 -5.10 -2.65
C SER A 148 -26.33 -3.83 -2.16
#